data_AF-A0A6A0BAT0-F1
#
_entry.id   AF-A0A6A0BAT0-F1
#
_cell.length_a   1.000
_cell.length_b   1.000
_cell.length_c   1.000
_cell.angle_alpha   90.00
_cell.angle_beta   90.00
_cell.angle_gamma   90.00
#
_symmetry.space_group_name_H-M   'P 1'
#
loop_
_entity.id
_entity.type
_entity.pdbx_description
1 polymer ?
#
loop_
_entity_poly.entity_id
_entity_poly.type
_entity_poly.pdbx_seq_one_letter_code
_entity_poly.pdbx_strand_id
1 'polypeptide(L)'
;MYQKLLLNCDGGINDVIQQSEQDNCAVVCIGLGGTGVDCLKNLKAKIYNRVRPDNPDSAVPVYSHIKFLAVDTDKNGMQHANEDSADISKIELDTEFFDLSYGGDIFGLFKEYGPMLENKPEYKEWLRHKDIKVLFAKAGAGGARQIGCYLLMERAQDFVEKISSLVTQATTGLVQPKTYVHIFSGLGGGTGAGTFLDVCYLVQEALGRKLANSFIRGYFFLPDVNIATGLDRETEANVQVNGYASLQDLDYCMDFESNGDKWSQNYSGIGLVESQKPPVDICHLVGTRDANGNVVNGAYKYAMNVVTDYFMDFVVKTSNNFTMESHISNFTTQKAQVDKCYGGLYEYCLLGALNATLPFKESPWRRKKSIKSSVSMAMVMK
;
A
#
# COMPACT_ATOMS: atom_id res chain seq x y z
N MET A 1 -27.86 10.78 -3.31
CA MET A 1 -28.66 9.94 -2.40
C MET A 1 -28.82 8.49 -2.90
N TYR A 2 -29.08 8.25 -4.20
CA TYR A 2 -29.32 6.89 -4.74
C TYR A 2 -28.08 6.00 -4.97
N GLN A 3 -26.87 6.55 -5.09
CA GLN A 3 -25.65 5.74 -5.29
C GLN A 3 -25.29 4.86 -4.07
N LYS A 4 -25.69 5.25 -2.85
CA LYS A 4 -25.45 4.47 -1.61
C LYS A 4 -26.17 3.11 -1.59
N LEU A 5 -27.19 2.92 -2.45
CA LEU A 5 -27.98 1.69 -2.54
C LEU A 5 -27.50 0.76 -3.67
N LEU A 6 -26.59 1.21 -4.53
CA LEU A 6 -26.15 0.47 -5.70
C LEU A 6 -25.04 -0.54 -5.34
N LEU A 7 -25.35 -1.82 -5.49
CA LEU A 7 -24.45 -2.95 -5.20
C LEU A 7 -23.12 -2.92 -5.97
N ASN A 8 -23.14 -2.40 -7.20
CA ASN A 8 -21.96 -2.32 -8.08
C ASN A 8 -20.95 -1.22 -7.67
N CYS A 9 -21.37 -0.30 -6.80
CA CYS A 9 -20.56 0.73 -6.13
C CYS A 9 -20.25 0.35 -4.68
N ASP A 10 -20.31 -0.94 -4.33
CA ASP A 10 -20.23 -1.47 -2.97
C ASP A 10 -21.35 -0.97 -2.02
N GLY A 11 -22.36 -0.26 -2.51
CA GLY A 11 -23.54 0.19 -1.75
C GLY A 11 -24.53 -0.94 -1.40
N GLY A 12 -25.51 -0.67 -0.55
CA GLY A 12 -26.56 -1.62 -0.13
C GLY A 12 -27.28 -1.21 1.17
N ILE A 13 -28.29 -1.98 1.58
CA ILE A 13 -28.89 -1.84 2.93
C ILE A 13 -27.88 -2.42 3.93
N ASN A 14 -27.28 -1.54 4.73
CA ASN A 14 -26.30 -1.92 5.76
C ASN A 14 -27.07 -2.26 7.05
N ASP A 15 -27.31 -3.55 7.28
CA ASP A 15 -27.80 -4.03 8.57
C ASP A 15 -26.61 -4.19 9.53
N VAL A 16 -26.61 -3.41 10.61
CA VAL A 16 -25.58 -3.42 11.67
C VAL A 16 -25.40 -4.83 12.25
N ILE A 17 -26.45 -5.67 12.23
CA ILE A 17 -26.40 -7.07 12.72
C ILE A 17 -25.48 -7.95 11.87
N GLN A 18 -25.26 -7.60 10.59
CA GLN A 18 -24.38 -8.35 9.68
C GLN A 18 -22.92 -7.87 9.73
N GLN A 19 -22.63 -6.76 10.41
CA GLN A 19 -21.28 -6.24 10.53
C GLN A 19 -20.48 -7.01 11.59
N SER A 20 -19.19 -7.17 11.33
CA SER A 20 -18.33 -7.92 12.24
C SER A 20 -17.58 -7.00 13.20
N GLU A 21 -17.33 -7.48 14.42
CA GLU A 21 -16.55 -6.73 15.41
C GLU A 21 -15.09 -6.56 14.97
N GLN A 22 -14.50 -5.42 15.33
CA GLN A 22 -13.07 -5.16 15.14
C GLN A 22 -12.24 -5.96 16.16
N ASP A 23 -11.09 -6.48 15.73
CA ASP A 23 -10.09 -7.09 16.62
C ASP A 23 -9.39 -6.04 17.53
N ASN A 24 -8.77 -6.48 18.63
CA ASN A 24 -8.07 -5.62 19.59
C ASN A 24 -6.68 -5.20 19.09
N CYS A 25 -6.63 -4.50 17.96
CA CYS A 25 -5.39 -4.07 17.31
C CYS A 25 -5.51 -2.66 16.70
N ALA A 26 -4.35 -2.02 16.54
CA ALA A 26 -4.24 -0.74 15.83
C ALA A 26 -3.86 -1.01 14.38
N VAL A 27 -4.57 -0.39 13.43
CA VAL A 27 -4.36 -0.58 11.98
C VAL A 27 -4.10 0.77 11.31
N VAL A 28 -3.03 0.87 10.52
CA VAL A 28 -2.72 2.04 9.69
C VAL A 28 -2.58 1.59 8.24
N CYS A 29 -3.43 2.11 7.37
CA CYS A 29 -3.48 1.80 5.94
C CYS A 29 -2.93 2.99 5.14
N ILE A 30 -1.88 2.77 4.35
CA ILE A 30 -1.16 3.80 3.60
C ILE A 30 -1.24 3.47 2.10
N GLY A 31 -1.88 4.33 1.32
CA GLY A 31 -1.95 4.20 -0.14
C GLY A 31 -1.01 5.18 -0.83
N LEU A 32 -0.10 4.69 -1.66
CA LEU A 32 0.93 5.48 -2.35
C LEU A 32 0.62 5.62 -3.84
N GLY A 33 0.56 6.86 -4.31
CA GLY A 33 0.21 7.22 -5.69
C GLY A 33 -1.17 6.71 -6.12
N GLY A 34 -1.52 6.93 -7.39
CA GLY A 34 -2.87 6.61 -7.90
C GLY A 34 -3.38 5.21 -7.57
N THR A 35 -2.62 4.16 -7.90
CA THR A 35 -3.06 2.76 -7.67
C THR A 35 -3.15 2.39 -6.19
N GLY A 36 -2.19 2.83 -5.37
CA GLY A 36 -2.25 2.62 -3.93
C GLY A 36 -3.44 3.34 -3.28
N VAL A 37 -3.70 4.57 -3.71
CA VAL A 37 -4.83 5.39 -3.24
C VAL A 37 -6.17 4.82 -3.70
N ASP A 38 -6.29 4.31 -4.93
CA ASP A 38 -7.50 3.63 -5.39
C ASP A 38 -7.80 2.37 -4.56
N CYS A 39 -6.78 1.58 -4.24
CA CYS A 39 -6.91 0.44 -3.33
C CYS A 39 -7.37 0.91 -1.94
N LEU A 40 -6.79 1.99 -1.43
CA LEU A 40 -7.14 2.56 -0.12
C LEU A 40 -8.61 3.02 -0.07
N LYS A 41 -9.09 3.69 -1.12
CA LYS A 41 -10.50 4.11 -1.26
C LYS A 41 -11.43 2.90 -1.29
N ASN A 42 -11.08 1.86 -2.08
CA ASN A 42 -11.86 0.61 -2.12
C ASN A 42 -11.88 -0.08 -0.75
N LEU A 43 -10.75 -0.08 -0.04
CA LEU A 43 -10.65 -0.65 1.29
C LEU A 43 -11.52 0.08 2.30
N LYS A 44 -11.44 1.41 2.30
CA LYS A 44 -12.26 2.27 3.16
C LYS A 44 -13.75 1.98 2.93
N ALA A 45 -14.20 1.92 1.67
CA ALA A 45 -15.59 1.54 1.36
C ALA A 45 -15.98 0.16 1.95
N LYS A 46 -15.12 -0.86 1.82
CA LYS A 46 -15.40 -2.19 2.37
C LYS A 46 -15.46 -2.20 3.90
N ILE A 47 -14.58 -1.45 4.58
CA ILE A 47 -14.60 -1.33 6.04
C ILE A 47 -15.91 -0.71 6.50
N TYR A 48 -16.32 0.41 5.90
CA TYR A 48 -17.58 1.08 6.23
C TYR A 48 -18.81 0.18 6.07
N ASN A 49 -18.74 -0.76 5.12
CA ASN A 49 -19.84 -1.68 4.85
C ASN A 49 -19.82 -2.95 5.72
N ARG A 50 -18.64 -3.45 6.11
CA ARG A 50 -18.48 -4.79 6.70
C ARG A 50 -18.03 -4.81 8.17
N VAL A 51 -17.39 -3.75 8.65
CA VAL A 51 -16.91 -3.64 10.03
C VAL A 51 -17.90 -2.85 10.85
N ARG A 52 -18.16 -3.28 12.08
CA ARG A 52 -19.02 -2.55 13.01
C ARG A 52 -18.26 -1.29 13.49
N PRO A 53 -18.84 -0.08 13.36
CA PRO A 53 -18.20 1.13 13.85
C PRO A 53 -18.16 1.17 15.38
N ASP A 54 -17.30 2.04 15.94
CA ASP A 54 -17.14 2.19 17.39
C ASP A 54 -18.46 2.51 18.10
N ASN A 55 -19.29 3.35 17.45
CA ASN A 55 -20.64 3.65 17.88
C ASN A 55 -21.63 3.37 16.73
N PRO A 56 -22.36 2.24 16.78
CA PRO A 56 -23.36 1.86 15.77
C PRO A 56 -24.53 2.83 15.62
N ASP A 57 -24.82 3.63 16.64
CA ASP A 57 -25.93 4.59 16.63
C ASP A 57 -25.51 5.96 16.06
N SER A 58 -24.22 6.15 15.75
CA SER A 58 -23.72 7.37 15.13
C SER A 58 -24.18 7.50 13.67
N ALA A 59 -24.64 8.69 13.28
CA ALA A 59 -25.01 8.99 11.89
C ALA A 59 -23.82 8.87 10.92
N VAL A 60 -22.59 9.07 11.43
CA VAL A 60 -21.34 8.91 10.68
C VAL A 60 -20.53 7.79 11.33
N PRO A 61 -20.22 6.70 10.61
CA PRO A 61 -19.38 5.63 11.13
C PRO A 61 -17.97 6.15 11.46
N VAL A 62 -17.47 5.82 12.64
CA VAL A 62 -16.13 6.16 13.13
C VAL A 62 -15.39 4.89 13.51
N TYR A 63 -14.10 4.83 13.16
CA TYR A 63 -13.20 3.73 13.46
C TYR A 63 -11.93 4.29 14.13
N SER A 64 -11.89 4.32 15.45
CA SER A 64 -10.82 4.98 16.21
C SER A 64 -9.48 4.27 16.06
N HIS A 65 -9.51 2.96 15.83
CA HIS A 65 -8.31 2.11 15.75
C HIS A 65 -7.89 1.75 14.32
N ILE A 66 -8.59 2.27 13.29
CA ILE A 66 -8.22 2.09 11.88
C ILE A 66 -7.97 3.48 11.28
N LYS A 67 -6.76 3.72 10.77
CA LYS A 67 -6.36 4.99 10.16
C LYS A 67 -6.04 4.82 8.69
N PHE A 68 -6.37 5.82 7.89
CA PHE A 68 -6.09 5.86 6.45
C PHE A 68 -5.17 7.04 6.14
N LEU A 69 -4.21 6.82 5.25
CA LEU A 69 -3.34 7.86 4.73
C LEU A 69 -3.09 7.63 3.23
N ALA A 70 -3.62 8.51 2.40
CA ALA A 70 -3.27 8.63 0.99
C ALA A 70 -2.05 9.53 0.85
N VAL A 71 -1.06 9.11 0.06
CA VAL A 71 0.16 9.87 -0.23
C VAL A 71 0.26 10.02 -1.74
N ASP A 72 0.12 11.24 -2.25
CA ASP A 72 0.18 11.49 -3.69
C ASP A 72 0.74 12.90 -4.01
N THR A 73 1.16 13.10 -5.26
CA THR A 73 1.63 14.36 -5.83
C THR A 73 0.53 15.09 -6.61
N ASP A 74 -0.74 14.71 -6.45
CA ASP A 74 -1.89 15.30 -7.14
C ASP A 74 -3.04 15.65 -6.19
N LYS A 75 -2.84 16.67 -5.36
CA LYS A 75 -3.89 17.17 -4.48
C LYS A 75 -5.15 17.62 -5.26
N ASN A 76 -4.97 18.23 -6.43
CA ASN A 76 -6.08 18.71 -7.24
C ASN A 76 -6.90 17.54 -7.79
N GLY A 77 -6.26 16.52 -8.36
CA GLY A 77 -6.96 15.30 -8.80
C GLY A 77 -7.70 14.62 -7.66
N MET A 78 -7.13 14.64 -6.45
CA MET A 78 -7.80 14.14 -5.25
C MET A 78 -9.03 14.95 -4.84
N GLN A 79 -8.99 16.28 -4.94
CA GLN A 79 -10.15 17.15 -4.71
C GLN A 79 -11.29 16.82 -5.68
N HIS A 80 -11.00 16.76 -6.98
CA HIS A 80 -12.01 16.43 -8.00
C HIS A 80 -12.58 15.03 -7.80
N ALA A 81 -11.74 14.03 -7.50
CA ALA A 81 -12.20 12.67 -7.22
C ALA A 81 -13.09 12.59 -5.97
N ASN A 82 -12.90 13.47 -4.98
CA ASN A 82 -13.77 13.57 -3.82
C ASN A 82 -15.12 14.23 -4.13
N GLU A 83 -15.20 15.09 -5.14
CA GLU A 83 -16.49 15.66 -5.59
C GLU A 83 -17.36 14.60 -6.27
N ASP A 84 -16.74 13.71 -7.05
CA ASP A 84 -17.42 12.67 -7.84
C ASP A 84 -17.70 11.35 -7.10
N SER A 85 -17.05 11.11 -5.95
CA SER A 85 -17.14 9.84 -5.24
C SER A 85 -18.27 9.75 -4.22
N ALA A 86 -18.72 8.52 -3.96
CA ALA A 86 -19.63 8.24 -2.86
C ALA A 86 -18.97 8.62 -1.52
N ASP A 87 -19.73 9.32 -0.67
CA ASP A 87 -19.25 9.90 0.60
C ASP A 87 -18.39 8.98 1.47
N ILE A 88 -18.68 7.69 1.47
CA ILE A 88 -18.03 6.70 2.35
C ILE A 88 -16.62 6.29 1.91
N SER A 89 -16.24 6.51 0.65
CA SER A 89 -14.92 6.16 0.11
C SER A 89 -14.00 7.38 -0.05
N LYS A 90 -14.47 8.58 0.31
CA LYS A 90 -13.71 9.83 0.18
C LYS A 90 -12.49 9.81 1.10
N ILE A 91 -11.41 10.42 0.65
CA ILE A 91 -10.22 10.67 1.47
C ILE A 91 -10.36 12.06 2.06
N GLU A 92 -10.40 12.17 3.38
CA GLU A 92 -10.49 13.46 4.07
C GLU A 92 -9.16 14.23 3.91
N LEU A 93 -9.12 15.27 3.09
CA LEU A 93 -7.85 15.89 2.67
C LEU A 93 -7.05 16.51 3.81
N ASP A 94 -7.71 16.96 4.88
CA ASP A 94 -7.04 17.58 6.03
C ASP A 94 -6.42 16.54 6.98
N THR A 95 -6.93 15.30 6.99
CA THR A 95 -6.56 14.29 7.99
C THR A 95 -5.98 13.02 7.40
N GLU A 96 -6.42 12.62 6.21
CA GLU A 96 -6.08 11.37 5.53
C GLU A 96 -5.27 11.58 4.24
N PHE A 97 -4.87 12.80 3.89
CA PHE A 97 -4.01 13.06 2.73
C PHE A 97 -2.66 13.66 3.15
N PHE A 98 -1.59 13.07 2.63
CA PHE A 98 -0.23 13.60 2.73
C PHE A 98 0.21 14.09 1.35
N ASP A 99 0.23 15.41 1.21
CA ASP A 99 0.49 16.07 -0.07
C ASP A 99 1.99 16.15 -0.38
N LEU A 100 2.41 15.49 -1.44
CA LEU A 100 3.76 15.57 -2.03
C LEU A 100 3.82 16.51 -3.25
N SER A 101 2.73 17.20 -3.60
CA SER A 101 2.66 18.03 -4.79
C SER A 101 3.68 19.17 -4.73
N TYR A 102 4.36 19.42 -5.85
CA TYR A 102 5.20 20.59 -6.04
C TYR A 102 4.59 21.48 -7.12
N GLY A 103 4.14 22.67 -6.74
CA GLY A 103 3.46 23.60 -7.63
C GLY A 103 4.36 24.35 -8.63
N GLY A 104 5.69 24.16 -8.54
CA GLY A 104 6.67 24.83 -9.39
C GLY A 104 7.14 23.99 -10.58
N ASP A 105 8.05 24.57 -11.37
CA ASP A 105 8.78 23.90 -12.44
C ASP A 105 9.92 23.06 -11.86
N ILE A 106 9.75 21.74 -11.81
CA ILE A 106 10.75 20.81 -11.26
C ILE A 106 12.03 20.78 -12.12
N PHE A 107 11.91 20.98 -13.43
CA PHE A 107 13.06 21.02 -14.33
C PHE A 107 13.86 22.30 -14.09
N GLY A 108 13.18 23.43 -13.94
CA GLY A 108 13.78 24.70 -13.54
C GLY A 108 14.51 24.59 -12.19
N LEU A 109 13.85 23.98 -11.19
CA LEU A 109 14.45 23.73 -9.88
C LEU A 109 15.73 22.90 -9.97
N PHE A 110 15.71 21.78 -10.70
CA PHE A 110 16.90 20.96 -10.88
C PHE A 110 18.01 21.66 -11.67
N LYS A 111 17.66 22.49 -12.66
CA LYS A 111 18.65 23.28 -13.39
C LYS A 111 19.34 24.33 -12.51
N GLU A 112 18.59 24.98 -11.61
CA GLU A 112 19.11 26.04 -10.74
C GLU A 112 19.87 25.47 -9.53
N TYR A 113 19.29 24.48 -8.84
CA TYR A 113 19.79 23.99 -7.56
C TYR A 113 20.49 22.62 -7.64
N GLY A 114 20.41 21.92 -8.78
CA GLY A 114 21.00 20.60 -8.99
C GLY A 114 22.47 20.47 -8.59
N PRO A 115 23.37 21.43 -8.91
CA PRO A 115 24.77 21.38 -8.47
C PRO A 115 24.94 21.36 -6.94
N MET A 116 24.01 21.96 -6.19
CA MET A 116 24.01 21.88 -4.73
C MET A 116 23.51 20.52 -4.25
N LEU A 117 22.50 19.94 -4.91
CA LEU A 117 21.95 18.62 -4.59
C LEU A 117 22.99 17.51 -4.77
N GLU A 118 23.89 17.63 -5.75
CA GLU A 118 24.99 16.66 -5.97
C GLU A 118 25.95 16.51 -4.77
N ASN A 119 26.01 17.51 -3.90
CA ASN A 119 26.88 17.49 -2.72
C ASN A 119 26.12 17.16 -1.42
N LYS A 120 24.79 17.07 -1.49
CA LYS A 120 23.94 16.79 -0.33
C LYS A 120 23.85 15.28 -0.08
N PRO A 121 24.10 14.81 1.15
CA PRO A 121 24.08 13.37 1.46
C PRO A 121 22.75 12.70 1.16
N GLU A 122 21.64 13.45 1.15
CA GLU A 122 20.30 12.96 0.85
C GLU A 122 20.13 12.57 -0.64
N TYR A 123 20.83 13.23 -1.55
CA TYR A 123 20.57 13.12 -3.00
C TYR A 123 21.75 12.60 -3.82
N LYS A 124 22.98 12.80 -3.34
CA LYS A 124 24.22 12.59 -4.11
C LYS A 124 24.39 11.18 -4.70
N GLU A 125 23.78 10.16 -4.07
CA GLU A 125 24.00 8.75 -4.43
C GLU A 125 23.06 8.26 -5.54
N TRP A 126 21.91 8.91 -5.73
CA TRP A 126 20.85 8.39 -6.58
C TRP A 126 20.20 9.41 -7.51
N LEU A 127 20.19 10.71 -7.17
CA LEU A 127 19.46 11.73 -7.94
C LEU A 127 20.25 12.18 -9.18
N ARG A 128 19.84 11.69 -10.36
CA ARG A 128 20.41 12.08 -11.65
C ARG A 128 19.67 13.26 -12.27
N HIS A 129 19.64 14.39 -11.56
CA HIS A 129 18.84 15.56 -11.94
C HIS A 129 19.09 16.08 -13.36
N LYS A 130 20.32 15.93 -13.89
CA LYS A 130 20.70 16.32 -15.27
C LYS A 130 20.00 15.50 -16.37
N ASP A 131 19.58 14.27 -16.05
CA ASP A 131 18.93 13.37 -17.01
C ASP A 131 17.39 13.53 -17.02
N ILE A 132 16.84 14.22 -16.01
CA ILE A 132 15.40 14.38 -15.84
C ILE A 132 14.94 15.59 -16.66
N LYS A 133 14.17 15.33 -17.72
CA LYS A 133 13.67 16.37 -18.66
C LYS A 133 12.18 16.69 -18.50
N VAL A 134 11.58 16.23 -17.41
CA VAL A 134 10.14 16.41 -17.16
C VAL A 134 9.91 17.86 -16.69
N LEU A 135 9.21 18.65 -17.51
CA LEU A 135 8.95 20.08 -17.26
C LEU A 135 8.06 20.34 -16.03
N PHE A 136 7.16 19.42 -15.71
CA PHE A 136 6.25 19.59 -14.58
C PHE A 136 6.12 18.27 -13.82
N ALA A 137 6.31 18.32 -12.50
CA ALA A 137 5.87 17.26 -11.60
C ALA A 137 4.33 17.30 -11.49
N LYS A 138 3.62 17.05 -12.60
CA LYS A 138 2.16 16.83 -12.61
C LYS A 138 1.84 15.46 -12.01
N ALA A 139 0.54 15.16 -11.88
CA ALA A 139 -0.01 13.94 -11.31
C ALA A 139 0.85 12.70 -11.54
N GLY A 140 1.20 11.99 -10.45
CA GLY A 140 2.08 10.82 -10.51
C GLY A 140 3.55 11.13 -10.79
N ALA A 141 4.05 12.31 -10.37
CA ALA A 141 5.43 12.76 -10.59
C ALA A 141 5.88 12.76 -12.08
N GLY A 142 4.94 12.98 -13.00
CA GLY A 142 5.18 12.88 -14.44
C GLY A 142 5.63 11.49 -14.91
N GLY A 143 5.38 10.44 -14.12
CA GLY A 143 5.82 9.08 -14.40
C GLY A 143 7.30 8.82 -14.12
N ALA A 144 8.05 9.77 -13.55
CA ALA A 144 9.46 9.59 -13.25
C ALA A 144 9.67 9.24 -11.76
N ARG A 145 10.18 8.04 -11.48
CA ARG A 145 10.40 7.55 -10.10
C ARG A 145 11.29 8.47 -9.26
N GLN A 146 12.36 9.00 -9.86
CA GLN A 146 13.29 9.91 -9.16
C GLN A 146 12.63 11.21 -8.70
N ILE A 147 11.62 11.72 -9.43
CA ILE A 147 10.85 12.88 -8.99
C ILE A 147 9.99 12.51 -7.78
N GLY A 148 9.29 11.37 -7.82
CA GLY A 148 8.50 10.89 -6.69
C GLY A 148 9.33 10.71 -5.42
N CYS A 149 10.49 10.06 -5.54
CA CYS A 149 11.46 9.88 -4.46
C CYS A 149 11.95 11.23 -3.91
N TYR A 150 12.35 12.16 -4.79
CA TYR A 150 12.80 13.50 -4.39
C TYR A 150 11.74 14.25 -3.58
N LEU A 151 10.48 14.25 -4.05
CA LEU A 151 9.38 14.95 -3.39
C LEU A 151 9.07 14.37 -2.01
N LEU A 152 9.19 13.05 -1.83
CA LEU A 152 9.08 12.43 -0.51
C LEU A 152 10.25 12.83 0.39
N MET A 153 11.49 12.83 -0.11
CA MET A 153 12.67 13.19 0.70
C MET A 153 12.60 14.61 1.26
N GLU A 154 12.08 15.56 0.48
CA GLU A 154 11.84 16.94 0.94
C GLU A 154 10.80 17.02 2.09
N ARG A 155 10.00 15.96 2.29
CA ARG A 155 8.92 15.88 3.28
C ARG A 155 9.07 14.70 4.24
N ALA A 156 10.26 14.09 4.31
CA ALA A 156 10.46 12.84 5.04
C ALA A 156 10.20 13.00 6.55
N GLN A 157 10.69 14.08 7.17
CA GLN A 157 10.43 14.37 8.58
C GLN A 157 8.92 14.50 8.87
N ASP A 158 8.22 15.34 8.11
CA ASP A 158 6.76 15.51 8.23
C ASP A 158 6.02 14.17 8.08
N PHE A 159 6.48 13.31 7.18
CA PHE A 159 5.91 11.99 6.94
C PHE A 159 6.08 11.09 8.17
N VAL A 160 7.29 11.02 8.74
CA VAL A 160 7.56 10.24 9.96
C VAL A 160 6.73 10.74 11.15
N GLU A 161 6.60 12.05 11.31
CA GLU A 161 5.75 12.66 12.34
C GLU A 161 4.27 12.31 12.14
N LYS A 162 3.78 12.36 10.89
CA LYS A 162 2.42 11.97 10.53
C LYS A 162 2.15 10.50 10.86
N ILE A 163 3.05 9.58 10.48
CA ILE A 163 2.89 8.15 10.80
C ILE A 163 2.91 7.92 12.31
N SER A 164 3.84 8.54 13.04
CA SER A 164 3.94 8.44 14.50
C SER A 164 2.65 8.90 15.19
N SER A 165 2.05 9.99 14.69
CA SER A 165 0.76 10.51 15.15
C SER A 165 -0.39 9.54 14.87
N LEU A 166 -0.49 9.02 13.64
CA LEU A 166 -1.54 8.05 13.27
C LEU A 166 -1.46 6.77 14.11
N VAL A 167 -0.27 6.21 14.29
CA VAL A 167 -0.04 5.04 15.14
C VAL A 167 -0.47 5.33 16.57
N THR A 168 -0.07 6.48 17.13
CA THR A 168 -0.44 6.86 18.49
C THR A 168 -1.96 6.97 18.64
N GLN A 169 -2.63 7.67 17.72
CA GLN A 169 -4.08 7.78 17.69
C GLN A 169 -4.77 6.41 17.62
N ALA A 170 -4.29 5.53 16.73
CA ALA A 170 -4.86 4.19 16.56
C ALA A 170 -4.70 3.31 17.81
N THR A 171 -3.64 3.52 18.59
CA THR A 171 -3.37 2.75 19.83
C THR A 171 -4.04 3.31 21.09
N THR A 172 -4.58 4.53 21.05
CA THR A 172 -5.18 5.19 22.23
C THR A 172 -6.30 4.34 22.82
N GLY A 173 -6.24 4.07 24.13
CA GLY A 173 -7.27 3.29 24.83
C GLY A 173 -7.12 1.77 24.72
N LEU A 174 -6.17 1.26 23.93
CA LEU A 174 -5.87 -0.16 23.86
C LEU A 174 -4.75 -0.53 24.85
N VAL A 175 -4.83 -1.73 25.44
CA VAL A 175 -3.80 -2.26 26.33
C VAL A 175 -2.84 -3.14 25.53
N GLN A 176 -1.60 -2.67 25.37
CA GLN A 176 -0.52 -3.36 24.63
C GLN A 176 -0.93 -3.91 23.24
N PRO A 177 -1.62 -3.11 22.39
CA PRO A 177 -2.11 -3.61 21.12
C PRO A 177 -0.96 -3.96 20.18
N LYS A 178 -1.18 -4.98 19.33
CA LYS A 178 -0.41 -5.14 18.09
C LYS A 178 -0.74 -3.97 17.15
N THR A 179 0.26 -3.51 16.41
CA THR A 179 0.09 -2.50 15.36
C THR A 179 0.34 -3.12 13.99
N TYR A 180 -0.63 -3.00 13.09
CA TYR A 180 -0.53 -3.47 11.72
C TYR A 180 -0.46 -2.27 10.78
N VAL A 181 0.62 -2.17 10.00
CA VAL A 181 0.77 -1.15 8.96
C VAL A 181 0.65 -1.83 7.60
N HIS A 182 -0.29 -1.38 6.78
CA HIS A 182 -0.53 -1.90 5.44
C HIS A 182 -0.18 -0.84 4.41
N ILE A 183 0.74 -1.14 3.50
CA ILE A 183 1.24 -0.23 2.48
C ILE A 183 0.81 -0.74 1.11
N PHE A 184 0.05 0.06 0.37
CA PHE A 184 -0.45 -0.24 -0.97
C PHE A 184 0.25 0.67 -1.97
N SER A 185 0.89 0.11 -3.00
CA SER A 185 1.58 0.92 -4.02
C SER A 185 1.58 0.24 -5.39
N GLY A 186 1.48 1.04 -6.45
CA GLY A 186 1.73 0.57 -7.82
C GLY A 186 3.22 0.69 -8.17
N LEU A 187 3.79 -0.36 -8.76
CA LEU A 187 5.21 -0.42 -9.12
C LEU A 187 5.57 0.25 -10.45
N GLY A 188 4.58 0.72 -11.22
CA GLY A 188 4.80 1.36 -12.53
C GLY A 188 4.75 2.89 -12.54
N GLY A 189 4.15 3.53 -11.53
CA GLY A 189 3.93 4.98 -11.52
C GLY A 189 5.12 5.78 -10.97
N GLY A 190 5.19 7.10 -11.22
CA GLY A 190 6.28 7.94 -10.70
C GLY A 190 6.24 8.10 -9.18
N THR A 191 5.06 8.36 -8.60
CA THR A 191 4.90 8.51 -7.14
C THR A 191 4.99 7.17 -6.42
N GLY A 192 4.08 6.23 -6.70
CA GLY A 192 4.03 4.95 -6.00
C GLY A 192 5.35 4.16 -6.09
N ALA A 193 5.87 3.97 -7.30
CA ALA A 193 7.10 3.22 -7.52
C ALA A 193 8.36 3.98 -7.10
N GLY A 194 8.32 5.32 -7.10
CA GLY A 194 9.42 6.16 -6.61
C GLY A 194 9.51 6.26 -5.10
N THR A 195 8.44 5.95 -4.36
CA THR A 195 8.37 6.22 -2.90
C THR A 195 8.25 4.99 -2.03
N PHE A 196 7.84 3.83 -2.57
CA PHE A 196 7.42 2.72 -1.72
C PHE A 196 8.51 2.16 -0.79
N LEU A 197 9.77 2.09 -1.24
CA LEU A 197 10.88 1.60 -0.40
C LEU A 197 11.19 2.59 0.72
N ASP A 198 11.38 3.87 0.38
CA ASP A 198 11.58 4.94 1.36
C ASP A 198 10.45 4.95 2.39
N VAL A 199 9.19 4.88 1.96
CA VAL A 199 8.04 4.81 2.86
C VAL A 199 8.13 3.62 3.79
N CYS A 200 8.53 2.43 3.31
CA CYS A 200 8.68 1.25 4.17
C CYS A 200 9.68 1.49 5.31
N TYR A 201 10.85 2.06 5.00
CA TYR A 201 11.88 2.32 6.00
C TYR A 201 11.58 3.53 6.89
N LEU A 202 10.96 4.58 6.36
CA LEU A 202 10.46 5.70 7.15
C LEU A 202 9.31 5.29 8.09
N VAL A 203 8.48 4.31 7.70
CA VAL A 203 7.49 3.69 8.60
C VAL A 203 8.20 2.92 9.71
N GLN A 204 9.26 2.15 9.41
CA GLN A 204 10.06 1.46 10.44
C GLN A 204 10.66 2.48 11.43
N GLU A 205 11.18 3.58 10.92
CA GLU A 205 11.71 4.70 11.71
C GLU A 205 10.62 5.32 12.61
N ALA A 206 9.45 5.64 12.05
CA ALA A 206 8.32 6.20 12.78
C ALA A 206 7.77 5.26 13.88
N LEU A 207 7.83 3.94 13.65
CA LEU A 207 7.44 2.96 14.67
C LEU A 207 8.46 2.92 15.82
N GLY A 208 9.74 3.18 15.54
CA GLY A 208 10.81 3.22 16.54
C GLY A 208 10.77 2.02 17.49
N ARG A 209 10.65 2.27 18.80
CA ARG A 209 10.55 1.20 19.81
C ARG A 209 9.30 0.31 19.68
N LYS A 210 8.21 0.81 19.07
CA LYS A 210 6.98 0.04 18.84
C LYS A 210 7.15 -0.99 17.72
N LEU A 211 8.21 -0.89 16.91
CA LEU A 211 8.47 -1.79 15.79
C LEU A 211 8.46 -3.28 16.20
N ALA A 212 8.97 -3.61 17.40
CA ALA A 212 8.97 -4.98 17.91
C ALA A 212 7.57 -5.57 18.14
N ASN A 213 6.55 -4.72 18.30
CA ASN A 213 5.16 -5.11 18.46
C ASN A 213 4.29 -4.72 17.25
N SER A 214 4.94 -4.44 16.13
CA SER A 214 4.29 -4.00 14.89
C SER A 214 4.58 -4.98 13.76
N PHE A 215 3.69 -5.02 12.77
CA PHE A 215 3.87 -5.79 11.54
C PHE A 215 3.54 -4.91 10.34
N ILE A 216 4.44 -4.88 9.36
CA ILE A 216 4.32 -4.11 8.12
C ILE A 216 4.03 -5.06 6.97
N ARG A 217 2.99 -4.78 6.19
CA ARG A 217 2.60 -5.57 5.01
C ARG A 217 2.62 -4.71 3.76
N GLY A 218 3.35 -5.16 2.75
CA GLY A 218 3.39 -4.55 1.43
C GLY A 218 2.38 -5.22 0.50
N TYR A 219 1.66 -4.41 -0.27
CA TYR A 219 0.78 -4.82 -1.36
C TYR A 219 1.19 -4.03 -2.59
N PHE A 220 2.02 -4.66 -3.41
CA PHE A 220 2.66 -4.01 -4.55
C PHE A 220 2.04 -4.51 -5.85
N PHE A 221 1.32 -3.60 -6.52
CA PHE A 221 0.63 -3.89 -7.76
C PHE A 221 1.63 -3.87 -8.92
N LEU A 222 1.67 -4.98 -9.65
CA LEU A 222 2.52 -5.19 -10.81
C LEU A 222 2.06 -4.32 -11.98
N PRO A 223 2.95 -4.00 -12.94
CA PRO A 223 2.64 -3.13 -14.08
C PRO A 223 1.44 -3.57 -14.91
N ASP A 224 1.20 -4.87 -15.03
CA ASP A 224 0.08 -5.43 -15.78
C ASP A 224 -1.28 -4.96 -15.24
N VAL A 225 -1.38 -4.67 -13.94
CA VAL A 225 -2.58 -4.09 -13.31
C VAL A 225 -2.88 -2.72 -13.92
N ASN A 226 -1.87 -1.85 -14.03
CA ASN A 226 -2.03 -0.53 -14.65
C ASN A 226 -2.28 -0.64 -16.15
N ILE A 227 -1.57 -1.52 -16.85
CA ILE A 227 -1.72 -1.71 -18.30
C ILE A 227 -3.15 -2.15 -18.67
N ALA A 228 -3.79 -2.94 -17.80
CA ALA A 228 -5.17 -3.38 -18.00
C ALA A 228 -6.21 -2.25 -18.02
N THR A 229 -5.85 -1.00 -17.68
CA THR A 229 -6.74 0.17 -17.82
C THR A 229 -6.76 0.75 -19.24
N GLY A 230 -5.95 0.22 -20.17
CA GLY A 230 -5.89 0.69 -21.55
C GLY A 230 -5.04 1.95 -21.72
N LEU A 231 -3.78 1.90 -21.27
CA LEU A 231 -2.82 3.00 -21.40
C LEU A 231 -2.39 3.21 -22.85
N ASP A 232 -1.95 4.42 -23.19
CA ASP A 232 -1.26 4.66 -24.46
C ASP A 232 0.13 4.01 -24.44
N ARG A 233 0.71 3.82 -25.64
CA ARG A 233 1.96 3.08 -25.82
C ARG A 233 3.16 3.67 -25.08
N GLU A 234 3.24 4.99 -24.98
CA GLU A 234 4.36 5.66 -24.31
C GLU A 234 4.25 5.50 -22.80
N THR A 235 3.05 5.72 -22.26
CA THR A 235 2.76 5.51 -20.84
C THR A 235 2.95 4.04 -20.42
N GLU A 236 2.48 3.08 -21.23
CA GLU A 236 2.69 1.65 -20.99
C GLU A 236 4.18 1.29 -20.94
N ALA A 237 4.98 1.76 -21.90
CA ALA A 237 6.41 1.49 -21.91
C ALA A 237 7.11 2.05 -20.67
N ASN A 238 6.73 3.26 -20.23
CA ASN A 238 7.26 3.85 -19.00
C ASN A 238 6.86 3.03 -17.76
N VAL A 239 5.59 2.62 -17.67
CA VAL A 239 5.06 1.77 -16.59
C VAL A 239 5.80 0.43 -16.50
N GLN A 240 6.13 -0.18 -17.64
CA GLN A 240 6.90 -1.43 -17.69
C GLN A 240 8.35 -1.23 -17.20
N VAL A 241 9.04 -0.18 -17.66
CA VAL A 241 10.41 0.11 -17.25
C VAL A 241 10.50 0.43 -15.75
N ASN A 242 9.58 1.26 -15.25
CA ASN A 242 9.49 1.56 -13.82
C ASN A 242 9.19 0.31 -13.00
N GLY A 243 8.27 -0.53 -13.47
CA GLY A 243 7.92 -1.79 -12.85
C GLY A 243 9.11 -2.73 -12.70
N TYR A 244 9.84 -2.93 -13.80
CA TYR A 244 11.03 -3.77 -13.82
C TYR A 244 12.07 -3.28 -12.81
N ALA A 245 12.42 -1.99 -12.86
CA ALA A 245 13.40 -1.43 -11.94
C ALA A 245 12.94 -1.51 -10.48
N SER A 246 11.66 -1.26 -10.20
CA SER A 246 11.13 -1.34 -8.83
C SER A 246 11.10 -2.76 -8.29
N LEU A 247 10.91 -3.77 -9.13
CA LEU A 247 11.02 -5.17 -8.74
C LEU A 247 12.47 -5.57 -8.44
N GLN A 248 13.45 -5.07 -9.21
CA GLN A 248 14.86 -5.27 -8.90
C GLN A 248 15.24 -4.64 -7.56
N ASP A 249 14.84 -3.39 -7.34
CA ASP A 249 15.10 -2.67 -6.10
C ASP A 249 14.44 -3.39 -4.89
N LEU A 250 13.20 -3.88 -5.07
CA LEU A 250 12.48 -4.64 -4.05
C LEU A 250 13.12 -6.00 -3.76
N ASP A 251 13.53 -6.76 -4.78
CA ASP A 251 14.22 -8.06 -4.62
C ASP A 251 15.53 -7.91 -3.85
N TYR A 252 16.31 -6.88 -4.21
CA TYR A 252 17.55 -6.57 -3.50
C TYR A 252 17.31 -6.25 -2.01
N CYS A 253 16.32 -5.38 -1.73
CA CYS A 253 16.02 -4.94 -0.37
C CYS A 253 15.38 -6.04 0.50
N MET A 254 14.58 -6.94 -0.09
CA MET A 254 13.96 -8.04 0.64
C MET A 254 14.98 -9.11 1.08
N ASP A 255 16.14 -9.17 0.42
CA ASP A 255 17.21 -10.16 0.67
C ASP A 255 18.48 -9.55 1.31
N PHE A 256 18.36 -8.42 2.02
CA PHE A 256 19.52 -7.74 2.62
C PHE A 256 20.37 -8.65 3.52
N GLU A 257 19.75 -9.54 4.28
CA GLU A 257 20.46 -10.50 5.13
C GLU A 257 21.41 -11.40 4.33
N SER A 258 20.95 -11.96 3.20
CA SER A 258 21.79 -12.81 2.34
C SER A 258 22.79 -11.99 1.52
N ASN A 259 22.42 -10.76 1.14
CA ASN A 259 23.28 -9.85 0.38
C ASN A 259 24.40 -9.25 1.26
N GLY A 260 24.30 -9.35 2.58
CA GLY A 260 25.25 -8.75 3.51
C GLY A 260 25.22 -7.21 3.50
N ASP A 261 24.06 -6.65 3.15
CA ASP A 261 23.86 -5.21 2.97
C ASP A 261 22.74 -4.68 3.88
N LYS A 262 22.40 -3.40 3.76
CA LYS A 262 21.35 -2.73 4.52
C LYS A 262 20.76 -1.56 3.76
N TRP A 263 19.54 -1.17 4.14
CA TRP A 263 19.06 0.16 3.83
C TRP A 263 19.96 1.18 4.51
N SER A 264 20.38 2.21 3.79
CA SER A 264 21.22 3.29 4.29
C SER A 264 20.94 4.55 3.47
N GLN A 265 20.07 5.42 3.98
CA GLN A 265 19.65 6.63 3.28
C GLN A 265 19.62 7.81 4.24
N ASN A 266 20.15 8.96 3.81
CA ASN A 266 20.00 10.21 4.55
C ASN A 266 18.70 10.90 4.15
N TYR A 267 17.94 11.35 5.14
CA TYR A 267 16.72 12.13 4.92
C TYR A 267 16.86 13.51 5.57
N SER A 268 16.40 14.54 4.86
CA SER A 268 16.37 15.90 5.39
C SER A 268 15.52 15.94 6.66
N GLY A 269 16.07 16.54 7.73
CA GLY A 269 15.40 16.67 9.04
C GLY A 269 15.42 15.43 9.94
N ILE A 270 15.78 14.25 9.41
CA ILE A 270 15.89 12.99 10.18
C ILE A 270 17.35 12.57 10.36
N GLY A 271 18.16 12.71 9.32
CA GLY A 271 19.52 12.18 9.26
C GLY A 271 19.57 10.80 8.61
N LEU A 272 20.62 10.04 8.95
CA LEU A 272 20.87 8.72 8.38
C LEU A 272 19.94 7.68 9.00
N VAL A 273 19.13 7.02 8.16
CA VAL A 273 18.30 5.88 8.53
C VAL A 273 18.94 4.62 7.98
N GLU A 274 19.20 3.66 8.87
CA GLU A 274 19.78 2.37 8.51
C GLU A 274 18.93 1.19 8.99
N SER A 275 18.74 0.18 8.15
CA SER A 275 18.03 -1.05 8.53
C SER A 275 18.52 -2.26 7.73
N GLN A 276 18.89 -3.33 8.43
CA GLN A 276 19.16 -4.64 7.82
C GLN A 276 17.87 -5.46 7.61
N LYS A 277 16.73 -4.97 8.11
CA LYS A 277 15.46 -5.68 7.95
C LYS A 277 14.96 -5.52 6.51
N PRO A 278 14.21 -6.51 5.99
CA PRO A 278 13.42 -6.32 4.79
C PRO A 278 12.50 -5.08 4.90
N PRO A 279 12.06 -4.47 3.79
CA PRO A 279 11.17 -3.32 3.82
C PRO A 279 9.83 -3.63 4.50
N VAL A 280 9.32 -4.87 4.35
CA VAL A 280 8.04 -5.34 4.93
C VAL A 280 8.18 -6.76 5.48
N ASP A 281 7.36 -7.11 6.49
CA ASP A 281 7.35 -8.47 7.06
C ASP A 281 6.69 -9.50 6.13
N ILE A 282 5.69 -9.07 5.35
CA ILE A 282 5.07 -9.88 4.29
C ILE A 282 4.89 -9.00 3.05
N CYS A 283 5.49 -9.44 1.95
CA CYS A 283 5.40 -8.78 0.66
C CYS A 283 4.39 -9.49 -0.25
N HIS A 284 3.32 -8.80 -0.62
CA HIS A 284 2.32 -9.29 -1.57
C HIS A 284 2.54 -8.64 -2.92
N LEU A 285 2.73 -9.45 -3.96
CA LEU A 285 2.73 -9.01 -5.35
C LEU A 285 1.36 -9.26 -5.95
N VAL A 286 0.76 -8.23 -6.55
CA VAL A 286 -0.61 -8.27 -7.05
C VAL A 286 -0.61 -8.12 -8.56
N GLY A 287 -1.09 -9.14 -9.27
CA GLY A 287 -1.14 -9.17 -10.74
C GLY A 287 -2.56 -9.35 -11.29
N THR A 288 -2.67 -9.33 -12.61
CA THR A 288 -3.94 -9.48 -13.35
C THR A 288 -4.27 -10.90 -13.77
N ARG A 289 -3.32 -11.81 -13.59
CA ARG A 289 -3.42 -13.19 -14.10
C ARG A 289 -4.01 -14.14 -13.06
N ASP A 290 -4.85 -15.05 -13.54
CA ASP A 290 -5.31 -16.19 -12.74
C ASP A 290 -4.22 -17.28 -12.63
N ALA A 291 -4.52 -18.35 -11.88
CA ALA A 291 -3.61 -19.47 -11.69
C ALA A 291 -3.26 -20.22 -13.00
N ASN A 292 -4.04 -20.01 -14.06
CA ASN A 292 -3.81 -20.58 -15.39
C ASN A 292 -3.10 -19.58 -16.33
N GLY A 293 -2.76 -18.38 -15.84
CA GLY A 293 -2.11 -17.32 -16.60
C GLY A 293 -3.05 -16.44 -17.43
N ASN A 294 -4.37 -16.60 -17.32
CA ASN A 294 -5.33 -15.80 -18.08
C ASN A 294 -5.52 -14.41 -17.46
N VAL A 295 -5.62 -13.38 -18.29
CA VAL A 295 -5.96 -12.02 -17.83
C VAL A 295 -7.44 -11.95 -17.48
N VAL A 296 -7.75 -11.51 -16.26
CA VAL A 296 -9.13 -11.39 -15.77
C VAL A 296 -9.80 -10.15 -16.38
N ASN A 297 -11.07 -10.26 -16.81
CA ASN A 297 -11.82 -9.11 -17.30
C ASN A 297 -12.05 -8.08 -16.17
N GLY A 298 -11.85 -6.79 -16.44
CA GLY A 298 -11.87 -5.74 -15.42
C GLY A 298 -10.72 -5.87 -14.41
N ALA A 299 -9.55 -6.32 -14.90
CA ALA A 299 -8.42 -6.74 -14.08
C ALA A 299 -7.99 -5.74 -13.00
N TYR A 300 -8.08 -4.44 -13.30
CA TYR A 300 -7.76 -3.38 -12.33
C TYR A 300 -8.68 -3.44 -11.10
N LYS A 301 -10.00 -3.38 -11.32
CA LYS A 301 -10.99 -3.47 -10.23
C LYS A 301 -10.91 -4.82 -9.52
N TYR A 302 -10.64 -5.88 -10.27
CA TYR A 302 -10.42 -7.20 -9.72
C TYR A 302 -9.23 -7.23 -8.73
N ALA A 303 -8.07 -6.70 -9.13
CA ALA A 303 -6.89 -6.63 -8.28
C ALA A 303 -7.15 -5.84 -6.99
N MET A 304 -7.83 -4.69 -7.09
CA MET A 304 -8.26 -3.92 -5.90
C MET A 304 -9.12 -4.78 -4.97
N ASN A 305 -10.11 -5.48 -5.53
CA ASN A 305 -11.03 -6.29 -4.75
C ASN A 305 -10.36 -7.48 -4.05
N VAL A 306 -9.42 -8.15 -4.72
CA VAL A 306 -8.66 -9.28 -4.13
C VAL A 306 -7.87 -8.81 -2.92
N VAL A 307 -7.14 -7.69 -3.05
CA VAL A 307 -6.34 -7.13 -1.95
C VAL A 307 -7.23 -6.74 -0.78
N THR A 308 -8.33 -6.04 -1.05
CA THR A 308 -9.22 -5.56 0.01
C THR A 308 -10.04 -6.67 0.65
N ASP A 309 -10.46 -7.70 -0.09
CA ASP A 309 -11.11 -8.89 0.50
C ASP A 309 -10.12 -9.68 1.36
N TYR A 310 -8.89 -9.88 0.90
CA TYR A 310 -7.84 -10.52 1.68
C TYR A 310 -7.54 -9.74 2.97
N PHE A 311 -7.45 -8.40 2.90
CA PHE A 311 -7.31 -7.55 4.08
C PHE A 311 -8.47 -7.73 5.09
N MET A 312 -9.71 -7.78 4.59
CA MET A 312 -10.91 -7.88 5.43
C MET A 312 -10.93 -9.17 6.26
N ASP A 313 -10.33 -10.25 5.79
CA ASP A 313 -10.23 -11.51 6.53
C ASP A 313 -9.37 -11.40 7.81
N PHE A 314 -8.59 -10.32 7.96
CA PHE A 314 -7.71 -10.11 9.13
C PHE A 314 -8.15 -9.00 10.08
N VAL A 315 -8.93 -8.02 9.62
CA VAL A 315 -9.39 -6.90 10.45
C VAL A 315 -10.65 -7.22 11.24
N VAL A 316 -11.39 -8.24 10.78
CA VAL A 316 -12.61 -8.72 11.41
C VAL A 316 -12.31 -9.79 12.45
N LYS A 317 -12.90 -9.71 13.65
CA LYS A 317 -12.91 -10.83 14.61
C LYS A 317 -13.55 -12.05 13.97
N THR A 318 -12.74 -13.07 13.73
CA THR A 318 -13.21 -14.37 13.25
C THR A 318 -13.57 -15.27 14.43
N SER A 319 -14.68 -16.01 14.31
CA SER A 319 -15.12 -16.99 15.32
C SER A 319 -14.30 -18.29 15.33
N ASN A 320 -13.51 -18.49 14.29
CA ASN A 320 -12.51 -19.55 14.19
C ASN A 320 -11.16 -18.89 14.48
N ASN A 321 -10.30 -19.47 15.31
CA ASN A 321 -8.99 -18.93 15.78
C ASN A 321 -7.94 -18.54 14.70
N PHE A 322 -8.36 -18.13 13.49
CA PHE A 322 -7.54 -17.63 12.41
C PHE A 322 -7.32 -16.11 12.61
N THR A 323 -6.37 -15.80 13.48
CA THR A 323 -5.89 -14.43 13.73
C THR A 323 -4.79 -14.07 12.74
N MET A 324 -4.47 -12.78 12.64
CA MET A 324 -3.33 -12.29 11.86
C MET A 324 -2.01 -12.98 12.25
N GLU A 325 -1.80 -13.21 13.55
CA GLU A 325 -0.64 -13.92 14.08
C GLU A 325 -0.57 -15.38 13.60
N SER A 326 -1.72 -16.08 13.59
CA SER A 326 -1.80 -17.44 13.07
C SER A 326 -1.46 -17.50 11.57
N HIS A 327 -1.87 -16.50 10.78
CA HIS A 327 -1.51 -16.41 9.37
C HIS A 327 -0.01 -16.18 9.17
N ILE A 328 0.59 -15.28 9.95
CA ILE A 328 2.05 -15.03 9.89
C ILE A 328 2.81 -16.32 10.24
N SER A 329 2.42 -16.99 11.32
CA SER A 329 3.05 -18.27 11.73
C SER A 329 2.92 -19.35 10.65
N ASN A 330 1.74 -19.48 10.02
CA ASN A 330 1.52 -20.40 8.92
C ASN A 330 2.39 -20.04 7.71
N PHE A 331 2.48 -18.76 7.36
CA PHE A 331 3.34 -18.29 6.27
C PHE A 331 4.82 -18.62 6.52
N THR A 332 5.34 -18.31 7.72
CA THR A 332 6.72 -18.63 8.10
C THR A 332 6.98 -20.14 8.07
N THR A 333 6.00 -20.96 8.47
CA THR A 333 6.11 -22.42 8.42
C THR A 333 6.12 -22.95 6.99
N GLN A 334 5.23 -22.47 6.13
CA GLN A 334 5.18 -22.88 4.72
C GLN A 334 6.44 -22.46 3.98
N LYS A 335 6.94 -21.25 4.24
CA LYS A 335 8.22 -20.75 3.73
C LYS A 335 9.37 -21.70 4.05
N ALA A 336 9.47 -22.16 5.30
CA ALA A 336 10.53 -23.08 5.72
C ALA A 336 10.45 -24.47 5.06
N GLN A 337 9.31 -24.82 4.47
CA GLN A 337 9.07 -26.09 3.78
C GLN A 337 9.27 -26.01 2.26
N VAL A 338 9.54 -24.83 1.69
CA VAL A 338 9.78 -24.69 0.25
C VAL A 338 11.19 -25.16 -0.09
N ASP A 339 11.27 -26.17 -0.95
CA ASP A 339 12.53 -26.60 -1.57
C ASP A 339 13.07 -25.48 -2.47
N LYS A 340 14.19 -24.89 -2.04
CA LYS A 340 14.89 -23.85 -2.80
C LYS A 340 15.71 -24.51 -3.91
N CYS A 341 15.09 -24.74 -5.06
CA CYS A 341 15.75 -25.33 -6.23
C CYS A 341 16.76 -24.37 -6.91
N TYR A 342 16.65 -23.06 -6.63
CA TYR A 342 17.47 -22.02 -7.25
C TYR A 342 17.80 -20.93 -6.21
N GLY A 343 18.86 -20.16 -6.44
CA GLY A 343 19.29 -19.05 -5.56
C GLY A 343 18.41 -17.80 -5.60
N GLY A 344 17.13 -17.95 -5.94
CA GLY A 344 16.16 -16.85 -5.96
C GLY A 344 15.52 -16.60 -4.60
N LEU A 345 14.91 -15.43 -4.43
CA LEU A 345 14.18 -15.08 -3.22
C LEU A 345 12.74 -15.65 -3.26
N TYR A 346 12.31 -16.27 -2.16
CA TYR A 346 11.00 -16.93 -2.01
C TYR A 346 10.11 -16.25 -0.95
N GLU A 347 10.32 -14.95 -0.73
CA GLU A 347 9.65 -14.16 0.32
C GLU A 347 8.31 -13.53 -0.11
N TYR A 348 7.83 -13.89 -1.31
CA TYR A 348 6.71 -13.23 -1.96
C TYR A 348 5.42 -14.04 -1.90
N CYS A 349 4.35 -13.41 -1.43
CA CYS A 349 2.98 -13.87 -1.59
C CYS A 349 2.41 -13.36 -2.92
N LEU A 350 2.04 -14.24 -3.85
CA LEU A 350 1.25 -13.81 -4.99
C LEU A 350 -0.22 -13.69 -4.60
N LEU A 351 -0.78 -12.50 -4.77
CA LEU A 351 -2.22 -12.27 -4.72
C LEU A 351 -2.75 -12.17 -6.15
N GLY A 352 -3.37 -13.26 -6.59
CA GLY A 352 -4.12 -13.40 -7.84
C GLY A 352 -5.38 -14.22 -7.61
N ALA A 353 -5.98 -14.80 -8.67
CA ALA A 353 -7.27 -15.51 -8.61
C ALA A 353 -7.30 -16.87 -7.92
N LEU A 354 -6.62 -16.98 -6.78
CA LEU A 354 -6.69 -18.12 -5.88
C LEU A 354 -7.65 -17.91 -4.72
N ASN A 355 -8.10 -16.67 -4.47
CA ASN A 355 -9.09 -16.36 -3.43
C ASN A 355 -10.44 -16.04 -4.08
N ALA A 356 -11.20 -17.07 -4.47
CA ALA A 356 -12.62 -16.93 -4.73
C ALA A 356 -13.34 -16.68 -3.38
N THR A 357 -13.36 -15.43 -2.92
CA THR A 357 -14.25 -15.02 -1.83
C THR A 357 -15.67 -14.97 -2.38
N LEU A 358 -16.55 -15.85 -1.88
CA LEU A 358 -17.99 -15.79 -2.13
C LEU A 358 -18.52 -14.39 -1.76
N PRO A 359 -19.28 -13.71 -2.63
CA PRO A 359 -19.83 -12.38 -2.34
C PRO A 359 -20.64 -12.41 -1.04
N PHE A 360 -20.25 -11.57 -0.07
CA PHE A 360 -20.84 -11.53 1.26
C PHE A 360 -22.37 -11.34 1.23
N LYS A 361 -22.87 -10.58 0.25
CA LYS A 361 -24.30 -10.25 0.10
C LYS A 361 -25.15 -11.35 -0.53
N GLU A 362 -24.54 -12.39 -1.11
CA GLU A 362 -25.26 -13.45 -1.84
C GLU A 362 -25.30 -14.79 -1.07
N SER A 363 -24.68 -14.88 0.11
CA SER A 363 -24.60 -16.15 0.85
C SER A 363 -25.10 -16.03 2.30
N PRO A 364 -26.36 -16.44 2.57
CA PRO A 364 -26.92 -16.50 3.93
C PRO A 364 -26.24 -17.53 4.86
N TRP A 365 -25.24 -18.28 4.39
CA TRP A 365 -24.74 -19.50 5.02
C TRP A 365 -23.26 -19.44 5.43
N ARG A 366 -22.77 -18.31 5.97
CA ARG A 366 -21.49 -18.30 6.69
C ARG A 366 -21.66 -18.91 8.09
N ARG A 367 -21.80 -20.24 8.20
CA ARG A 367 -21.57 -20.95 9.47
C ARG A 367 -20.67 -22.18 9.42
N LYS A 368 -20.32 -22.79 8.28
CA LYS A 368 -19.64 -24.11 8.33
C LYS A 368 -18.62 -24.50 7.24
N LYS A 369 -18.09 -23.61 6.39
CA LYS A 369 -17.03 -24.03 5.43
C LYS A 369 -15.79 -23.14 5.46
N SER A 370 -14.69 -23.77 5.85
CA SER A 370 -13.31 -23.30 5.75
C SER A 370 -12.98 -22.97 4.29
N ILE A 371 -12.50 -21.76 4.04
CA ILE A 371 -11.75 -21.44 2.82
C ILE A 371 -10.32 -21.94 3.06
N LYS A 372 -9.85 -22.89 2.27
CA LYS A 372 -8.41 -23.19 2.21
C LYS A 372 -7.79 -22.02 1.43
N SER A 373 -7.05 -21.15 2.10
CA SER A 373 -6.22 -20.14 1.42
C SER A 373 -5.10 -20.87 0.67
N SER A 374 -5.20 -20.93 -0.66
CA SER A 374 -4.07 -21.30 -1.51
C SER A 374 -3.18 -20.07 -1.67
N VAL A 375 -2.20 -19.92 -0.77
CA VAL A 375 -1.10 -18.97 -0.95
C VAL A 375 -0.11 -19.66 -1.88
N SER A 376 0.08 -19.11 -3.09
CA SER A 376 1.18 -19.53 -3.98
C SER A 376 2.39 -18.63 -3.74
N MET A 377 3.54 -19.22 -3.43
CA MET A 377 4.81 -18.49 -3.34
C MET A 377 5.35 -18.17 -4.74
N ALA A 378 5.72 -16.91 -4.96
CA ALA A 378 6.43 -16.47 -6.16
C ALA A 378 7.93 -16.64 -5.98
N MET A 379 8.61 -16.93 -7.08
CA MET A 379 10.06 -16.82 -7.22
C MET A 379 10.37 -15.60 -8.09
N VAL A 380 11.24 -14.72 -7.63
CA VAL A 380 11.89 -13.72 -8.49
C VAL A 380 13.21 -14.33 -8.98
N MET A 381 13.37 -14.48 -10.29
CA MET A 381 14.60 -15.00 -10.89
C MET A 381 15.61 -13.86 -11.07
N LYS A 382 16.85 -14.06 -10.58
CA LYS A 382 18.00 -13.17 -10.80
C LYS A 382 18.54 -13.27 -12.22
#